data_AF-A0A2M7ZI17-F1
#
_entry.id   AF-A0A2M7ZI17-F1
#
_cell.length_a   1.000
_cell.length_b   1.000
_cell.length_c   1.000
_cell.angle_alpha   90.00
_cell.angle_beta   90.00
_cell.angle_gamma   90.00
#
_symmetry.space_group_name_H-M   'P 1'
#
loop_
_entity.id
_entity.type
_entity.pdbx_description
1 polymer ?
#
loop_
_entity_poly.entity_id
_entity_poly.type
_entity_poly.pdbx_seq_one_letter_code
_entity_poly.pdbx_strand_id
1 'polypeptide(L)'
;MLFAYEFDPQKFGFDRNKNGVPDILDEAKIGLDWMKRANFQKDKLVTQIQDLSDHQVGWRLPENDTLRFNRAGYVGNGKNQIGLFSATMAIAYRIWKNKFKDLDFADDCL
;
A
#
# COMPACT_ATOMS: atom_id res chain seq x y z
N MET A 1 -4.10 -4.63 7.71
CA MET A 1 -5.35 -3.85 7.58
C MET A 1 -6.41 -4.63 6.83
N LEU A 2 -6.22 -4.93 5.54
CA LEU A 2 -7.23 -5.61 4.71
C LEU A 2 -7.76 -6.93 5.31
N PHE A 3 -6.87 -7.80 5.77
CA PHE A 3 -7.26 -9.06 6.44
C PHE A 3 -8.11 -8.82 7.70
N ALA A 4 -7.77 -7.83 8.51
CA ALA A 4 -8.52 -7.50 9.72
C ALA A 4 -9.95 -7.05 9.38
N TYR A 5 -10.09 -6.23 8.34
CA TYR A 5 -11.39 -5.82 7.82
C TYR A 5 -12.21 -7.01 7.29
N GLU A 6 -11.62 -7.92 6.53
CA GLU A 6 -12.35 -9.11 6.06
C GLU A 6 -12.72 -10.09 7.17
N PHE A 7 -11.85 -10.22 8.17
CA PHE A 7 -12.06 -11.12 9.29
C PHE A 7 -13.19 -10.65 10.21
N ASP A 8 -13.28 -9.34 10.47
CA ASP A 8 -14.29 -8.75 11.33
C ASP A 8 -14.77 -7.38 10.81
N PRO A 9 -15.60 -7.36 9.76
CA PRO A 9 -16.08 -6.12 9.16
C PRO A 9 -17.00 -5.34 10.09
N GLN A 10 -17.54 -5.96 11.16
CA GLN A 10 -18.35 -5.24 12.14
C GLN A 10 -17.48 -4.34 13.01
N LYS A 11 -16.32 -4.82 13.48
CA LYS A 11 -15.40 -4.00 14.30
C LYS A 11 -14.67 -2.94 13.49
N PHE A 12 -14.35 -3.25 12.23
CA PHE A 12 -13.53 -2.38 11.37
C PHE A 12 -14.35 -1.68 10.28
N GLY A 13 -15.68 -1.76 10.33
CA GLY A 13 -16.59 -1.19 9.34
C GLY A 13 -16.99 0.26 9.60
N PHE A 14 -16.40 0.92 10.61
CA PHE A 14 -16.73 2.31 10.91
C PHE A 14 -16.23 3.25 9.83
N ASP A 15 -17.05 4.25 9.52
CA ASP A 15 -16.79 5.31 8.55
C ASP A 15 -17.08 6.64 9.26
N ARG A 16 -16.03 7.32 9.71
CA ARG A 16 -16.16 8.57 10.48
C ARG A 16 -16.29 9.79 9.57
N ASN A 17 -15.67 9.73 8.38
CA ASN A 17 -15.69 10.83 7.42
C ASN A 17 -16.98 10.83 6.55
N LYS A 18 -17.79 9.77 6.64
CA LYS A 18 -19.07 9.55 5.98
C LYS A 18 -18.97 9.49 4.45
N ASN A 19 -17.87 8.97 3.91
CA ASN A 19 -17.67 8.82 2.47
C ASN A 19 -18.20 7.48 1.90
N GLY A 20 -18.76 6.61 2.76
CA GLY A 20 -19.28 5.29 2.38
C GLY A 20 -18.24 4.18 2.37
N VAL A 21 -17.00 4.46 2.79
CA VAL A 21 -15.88 3.52 2.86
C VAL A 21 -15.42 3.41 4.31
N PRO A 22 -15.26 2.20 4.87
CA PRO A 22 -14.65 2.04 6.18
C PRO A 22 -13.26 2.69 6.24
N ASP A 23 -12.99 3.46 7.28
CA ASP A 23 -11.76 4.28 7.38
C ASP A 23 -10.47 3.42 7.25
N ILE A 24 -10.51 2.17 7.71
CA ILE A 24 -9.38 1.22 7.58
C ILE A 24 -9.08 0.84 6.12
N LEU A 25 -10.09 0.83 5.26
CA LEU A 25 -9.96 0.53 3.84
C LEU A 25 -9.48 1.75 3.07
N ASP A 26 -9.90 2.96 3.48
CA ASP A 26 -9.31 4.20 2.97
C ASP A 26 -7.81 4.24 3.24
N GLU A 27 -7.38 3.98 4.48
CA GLU A 27 -5.97 3.95 4.85
C GLU A 27 -5.21 2.84 4.07
N ALA A 28 -5.82 1.66 3.94
CA ALA A 28 -5.21 0.58 3.16
C ALA A 28 -5.07 0.93 1.68
N LYS A 29 -6.01 1.70 1.11
CA LYS A 29 -5.97 2.14 -0.29
C LYS A 29 -4.76 3.03 -0.58
N ILE A 30 -4.35 3.90 0.35
CA ILE A 30 -3.13 4.70 0.22
C ILE A 30 -1.89 3.80 0.02
N GLY A 31 -1.80 2.71 0.79
CA GLY A 31 -0.75 1.71 0.65
C GLY A 31 -0.83 0.93 -0.66
N LEU A 32 -2.03 0.51 -1.08
CA LEU A 32 -2.27 -0.18 -2.35
C LEU A 32 -1.86 0.68 -3.56
N ASP A 33 -2.22 1.97 -3.56
CA ASP A 33 -1.85 2.93 -4.59
C ASP A 33 -0.32 3.13 -4.65
N TRP A 34 0.36 3.12 -3.51
CA TRP A 34 1.82 3.12 -3.48
C TRP A 34 2.40 1.82 -4.06
N MET A 35 1.89 0.65 -3.66
CA MET A 35 2.38 -0.64 -4.13
C MET A 35 2.21 -0.81 -5.65
N LYS A 36 1.11 -0.31 -6.23
CA LYS A 36 0.89 -0.32 -7.69
C LYS A 36 1.94 0.51 -8.42
N ARG A 37 2.26 1.70 -7.90
CA ARG A 37 3.35 2.55 -8.45
C ARG A 37 4.73 1.93 -8.24
N ALA A 38 4.92 1.19 -7.15
CA ALA A 38 6.16 0.49 -6.85
C ALA A 38 6.41 -0.68 -7.82
N ASN A 39 5.37 -1.32 -8.34
CA ASN A 39 5.44 -2.29 -9.44
C ASN A 39 5.45 -1.57 -10.81
N PHE A 40 6.48 -0.75 -11.05
CA PHE A 40 6.50 0.22 -12.16
C PHE A 40 6.78 -0.41 -13.54
N GLN A 41 7.29 -1.63 -13.60
CA GLN A 41 7.54 -2.38 -14.82
C GLN A 41 7.45 -3.88 -14.51
N LYS A 42 7.17 -4.69 -15.53
CA LYS A 42 7.21 -6.16 -15.42
C LYS A 42 8.48 -6.64 -14.71
N ASP A 43 8.29 -7.43 -13.65
CA ASP A 43 9.34 -8.00 -12.81
C ASP A 43 10.24 -6.95 -12.12
N LYS A 44 9.74 -5.73 -11.92
CA LYS A 44 10.45 -4.62 -11.25
C LYS A 44 9.58 -4.02 -10.15
N LEU A 45 9.75 -4.53 -8.93
CA LEU A 45 9.11 -4.02 -7.73
C LEU A 45 10.11 -3.20 -6.90
N VAL A 46 9.82 -1.92 -6.69
CA VAL A 46 10.53 -1.10 -5.70
C VAL A 46 10.12 -1.54 -4.30
N THR A 47 11.05 -2.16 -3.57
CA THR A 47 10.77 -2.71 -2.23
C THR A 47 11.16 -1.75 -1.11
N GLN A 48 12.00 -0.76 -1.40
CA GLN A 48 12.48 0.19 -0.40
C GLN A 48 12.85 1.53 -1.07
N ILE A 49 12.56 2.62 -0.37
CA ILE A 49 13.06 3.96 -0.70
C ILE A 49 14.05 4.36 0.38
N GLN A 50 15.22 4.80 -0.07
CA GLN A 50 16.35 5.23 0.74
C GLN A 50 17.03 4.12 1.56
N ASP A 51 18.20 4.45 2.08
CA ASP A 51 19.02 3.58 2.93
C ASP A 51 19.36 4.27 4.27
N LEU A 52 20.40 3.77 4.94
CA LEU A 52 20.88 4.28 6.23
C LEU A 52 21.20 5.78 6.23
N SER A 53 21.46 6.39 5.07
CA SER A 53 21.68 7.83 4.94
C SER A 53 20.50 8.66 5.44
N ASP A 54 19.27 8.16 5.36
CA ASP A 54 18.09 8.86 5.89
C ASP A 54 18.22 9.15 7.39
N HIS A 55 18.76 8.19 8.14
CA HIS A 55 18.98 8.30 9.57
C HIS A 55 20.16 9.22 9.91
N GLN A 56 21.17 9.30 9.04
CA GLN A 56 22.37 10.12 9.26
C GLN A 56 22.08 11.63 9.22
N VAL A 57 21.00 12.03 8.53
CA VAL A 57 20.56 13.44 8.49
C VAL A 57 19.96 13.89 9.83
N GLY A 58 19.53 12.94 10.67
CA GLY A 58 18.98 13.21 11.99
C GLY A 58 17.49 13.57 11.99
N TRP A 59 17.00 13.91 13.18
CA TRP A 59 15.58 14.18 13.44
C TRP A 59 15.09 15.41 12.68
N ARG A 60 14.08 15.21 11.86
CA ARG A 60 13.42 16.27 11.09
C ARG A 60 11.99 15.86 10.75
N LEU A 61 11.16 16.87 10.50
CA LEU A 61 9.88 16.64 9.83
C LEU A 61 10.15 16.26 8.37
N PRO A 62 9.35 15.36 7.75
CA PRO A 62 9.57 14.90 6.38
C PRO A 62 9.67 16.04 5.34
N GLU A 63 8.88 17.10 5.48
CA GLU A 63 8.92 18.29 4.62
C GLU A 63 10.23 19.07 4.71
N ASN A 64 10.95 18.94 5.82
CA ASN A 64 12.23 19.57 6.07
C ASN A 64 13.42 18.67 5.70
N ASP A 65 13.17 17.58 4.97
CA ASP A 65 14.20 16.62 4.61
C ASP A 65 15.22 17.14 3.58
N THR A 66 16.46 17.35 4.00
CA THR A 66 17.55 17.87 3.16
C THR A 66 17.98 16.93 2.03
N LEU A 67 17.66 15.63 2.08
CA LEU A 67 17.99 14.70 0.99
C LEU A 67 17.19 14.99 -0.28
N ARG A 68 15.98 15.56 -0.16
CA ARG A 68 15.13 15.97 -1.29
C ARG A 68 14.99 14.83 -2.32
N PHE A 69 15.47 15.04 -3.55
CA PHE A 69 15.42 14.05 -4.64
C PHE A 69 16.51 12.98 -4.56
N ASN A 70 17.51 13.14 -3.69
CA ASN A 70 18.53 12.13 -3.46
C ASN A 70 17.97 11.01 -2.57
N ARG A 71 16.95 10.30 -3.06
CA ARG A 71 16.25 9.19 -2.39
C ARG A 71 16.19 8.01 -3.34
N ALA A 72 17.18 7.13 -3.25
CA ALA A 72 17.30 5.98 -4.15
C ALA A 72 16.14 4.99 -3.94
N GLY A 73 15.59 4.49 -5.04
CA GLY A 73 14.65 3.36 -5.02
C GLY A 73 15.38 2.05 -5.24
N TYR A 74 15.18 1.09 -4.35
CA TYR A 74 15.76 -0.25 -4.42
C TYR A 74 14.75 -1.24 -4.99
N VAL A 75 15.12 -1.91 -6.07
CA VAL A 75 14.29 -2.95 -6.70
C VAL A 75 14.67 -4.32 -6.15
N GLY A 76 13.66 -5.10 -5.78
CA GLY A 76 13.87 -6.43 -5.19
C GLY A 76 12.79 -7.42 -5.59
N ASN A 77 13.22 -8.62 -5.98
CA ASN A 77 12.34 -9.75 -6.34
C ASN A 77 12.46 -10.90 -5.34
N GLY A 78 12.66 -10.58 -4.06
CA GLY A 78 12.69 -11.57 -2.99
C GLY A 78 11.35 -12.29 -2.89
N LYS A 79 11.37 -13.64 -2.81
CA LYS A 79 10.15 -14.47 -2.76
C LYS A 79 9.20 -14.06 -1.63
N ASN A 80 9.75 -13.64 -0.49
CA ASN A 80 9.00 -13.13 0.64
C ASN A 80 8.26 -11.82 0.31
N GLN A 81 8.92 -10.86 -0.33
CA GLN A 81 8.34 -9.57 -0.70
C GLN A 81 7.27 -9.72 -1.78
N ILE A 82 7.54 -10.53 -2.81
CA ILE A 82 6.57 -10.83 -3.86
C ILE A 82 5.36 -11.57 -3.27
N GLY A 83 5.59 -12.56 -2.39
CA GLY A 83 4.50 -13.29 -1.74
C GLY A 83 3.58 -12.37 -0.92
N LEU A 84 4.16 -11.44 -0.17
CA LEU A 84 3.39 -10.43 0.56
C LEU A 84 2.62 -9.51 -0.39
N PHE A 85 3.27 -9.00 -1.44
CA PHE A 85 2.64 -8.17 -2.46
C PHE A 85 1.43 -8.88 -3.08
N SER A 86 1.61 -10.09 -3.59
CA SER A 86 0.55 -10.87 -4.23
C SER A 86 -0.59 -11.19 -3.27
N ALA A 87 -0.29 -11.54 -2.01
CA ALA A 87 -1.32 -11.80 -1.01
C ALA A 87 -2.12 -10.53 -0.68
N THR A 88 -1.45 -9.39 -0.49
CA THR A 88 -2.10 -8.11 -0.24
C THR A 88 -3.02 -7.71 -1.40
N MET A 89 -2.53 -7.81 -2.63
CA MET A 89 -3.29 -7.48 -3.84
C MET A 89 -4.49 -8.41 -4.06
N ALA A 90 -4.33 -9.72 -3.81
CA ALA A 90 -5.45 -10.67 -3.89
C ALA A 90 -6.54 -10.43 -2.85
N ILE A 91 -6.18 -9.99 -1.64
CA ILE A 91 -7.15 -9.58 -0.62
C ILE A 91 -7.86 -8.29 -1.07
N ALA A 92 -7.13 -7.30 -1.58
CA ALA A 92 -7.72 -6.07 -2.11
C ALA A 92 -8.73 -6.36 -3.23
N TYR A 93 -8.36 -7.18 -4.22
CA TYR A 93 -9.28 -7.61 -5.27
C TYR A 93 -10.62 -8.10 -4.70
N ARG A 94 -10.57 -9.03 -3.74
CA ARG A 94 -11.76 -9.62 -3.13
C ARG A 94 -12.64 -8.59 -2.43
N ILE A 95 -12.04 -7.68 -1.66
CA ILE A 95 -12.78 -6.64 -0.94
C ILE A 95 -13.49 -5.72 -1.94
N TRP A 96 -12.75 -5.18 -2.91
CA TRP A 96 -13.31 -4.18 -3.84
C TRP A 96 -14.33 -4.78 -4.81
N LYS A 97 -14.08 -6.00 -5.31
CA LYS A 97 -15.05 -6.74 -6.12
C LYS A 97 -16.32 -7.06 -5.34
N ASN A 98 -16.22 -7.56 -4.12
CA ASN A 98 -17.38 -8.13 -3.43
C ASN A 98 -18.19 -7.09 -2.68
N LYS A 99 -17.53 -6.17 -1.97
CA LYS A 99 -18.20 -5.14 -1.14
C LYS A 99 -18.62 -3.94 -1.98
N PHE A 100 -17.68 -3.35 -2.72
CA PHE A 100 -17.91 -2.09 -3.42
C PHE A 100 -18.44 -2.29 -4.84
N LYS A 101 -18.33 -3.51 -5.39
CA LYS A 101 -18.64 -3.81 -6.80
C LYS A 101 -17.82 -2.95 -7.78
N ASP A 102 -16.66 -2.50 -7.32
CA ASP A 102 -15.70 -1.71 -8.08
C ASP A 102 -14.77 -2.68 -8.79
N LEU A 103 -15.17 -3.09 -10.00
CA LEU A 103 -14.38 -4.02 -10.82
C LEU A 103 -13.14 -3.36 -11.39
N ASP A 104 -13.20 -2.06 -11.69
CA ASP A 104 -12.06 -1.32 -12.25
C ASP A 104 -10.89 -1.31 -11.26
N PHE A 105 -11.14 -0.95 -10.00
CA PHE A 105 -10.09 -1.00 -8.99
C PHE A 105 -9.69 -2.43 -8.62
N ALA A 106 -10.66 -3.34 -8.56
CA ALA A 106 -10.37 -4.73 -8.23
C ALA A 106 -9.45 -5.36 -9.27
N ASP A 107 -9.79 -5.30 -10.55
CA ASP A 107 -9.01 -5.90 -11.64
C ASP A 107 -7.62 -5.26 -11.74
N ASP A 108 -7.45 -3.98 -11.40
CA ASP A 108 -6.13 -3.33 -11.31
C ASP A 108 -5.27 -3.82 -10.11
N CYS A 109 -5.82 -4.67 -9.25
CA CYS A 109 -5.06 -5.40 -8.22
C CYS A 109 -4.63 -6.81 -8.67
N LEU A 110 -4.91 -7.25 -9.91
CA LEU A 110 -4.58 -8.60 -10.40
C LEU A 110 -3.85 -8.56 -11.75
#